data_AF-A0A2V9ZJJ2-F1
#
_entry.id   AF-A0A2V9ZJJ2-F1
#
_cell.length_a   1.000
_cell.length_b   1.000
_cell.length_c   1.000
_cell.angle_alpha   90.00
_cell.angle_beta   90.00
_cell.angle_gamma   90.00
#
_symmetry.space_group_name_H-M   'P 1'
#
loop_
_entity.id
_entity.type
_entity.pdbx_description
1 polymer ?
#
loop_
_entity_poly.entity_id
_entity_poly.type
_entity_poly.pdbx_seq_one_letter_code
_entity_poly.pdbx_strand_id
1 'polypeptide(L)'
;SGSRSRGFGSGTTTFETFAAFDQLFRTDTFVQLQFGADLPFHTNIAPQSIFFNSAVGQSIAADHGLGRLWSPMCEFVATRDLVSATKTNWDVVPELQVTISKRQHIRANLGLRIPATNTVGRQKQVMFYLLWDWQDGKLTEGW
;
A
#
# COMPACT_ATOMS: atom_id res chain seq x y z
N SER A 1 16.94 1.78 -4.60
CA SER A 1 18.11 1.42 -3.75
C SER A 1 18.28 2.49 -2.68
N GLY A 2 18.43 2.10 -1.42
CA GLY A 2 18.60 3.02 -0.29
C GLY A 2 19.87 2.72 0.51
N SER A 3 20.33 3.70 1.27
CA SER A 3 21.48 3.58 2.18
C SER A 3 21.08 2.92 3.52
N ARG A 4 21.44 1.65 3.71
CA ARG A 4 21.22 0.88 4.95
C ARG A 4 21.76 1.59 6.20
N SER A 5 22.91 2.26 6.08
CA SER A 5 23.53 3.02 7.18
C SER A 5 22.69 4.20 7.66
N ARG A 6 21.76 4.68 6.84
CA ARG A 6 20.80 5.75 7.18
C ARG A 6 19.39 5.22 7.41
N GLY A 7 19.21 3.90 7.49
CA GLY A 7 17.91 3.27 7.65
C GLY A 7 17.03 3.29 6.39
N PHE A 8 17.59 3.64 5.23
CA PHE A 8 16.86 3.66 3.96
C PHE A 8 17.21 2.43 3.13
N GLY A 9 16.24 1.60 2.77
CA GLY A 9 16.44 0.44 1.89
C GLY A 9 17.32 -0.70 2.44
N SER A 10 17.28 -1.84 1.76
CA SER A 10 17.94 -3.09 2.18
C SER A 10 19.46 -3.13 1.92
N GLY A 11 19.98 -2.19 1.12
CA GLY A 11 21.40 -2.17 0.69
C GLY A 11 21.73 -3.16 -0.43
N THR A 12 20.73 -3.83 -1.00
CA THR A 12 20.87 -4.68 -2.19
C THR A 12 19.71 -4.44 -3.15
N THR A 13 19.83 -4.89 -4.39
CA THR A 13 18.72 -4.90 -5.33
C THR A 13 17.72 -5.98 -4.90
N THR A 14 16.46 -5.61 -4.78
CA THR A 14 15.35 -6.52 -4.46
C THR A 14 14.41 -6.59 -5.65
N PHE A 15 14.10 -7.81 -6.08
CA PHE A 15 13.02 -8.07 -7.03
C PHE A 15 11.74 -8.34 -6.25
N GLU A 16 10.66 -7.62 -6.56
CA GLU A 16 9.36 -7.81 -5.94
C GLU A 16 8.42 -8.46 -6.96
N THR A 17 7.75 -9.53 -6.55
CA THR A 17 6.63 -10.11 -7.30
C THR A 17 5.39 -10.03 -6.46
N PHE A 18 4.28 -9.60 -7.04
CA PHE A 18 3.01 -9.49 -6.31
C PHE A 18 1.82 -9.81 -7.20
N ALA A 19 0.73 -10.18 -6.54
CA ALA A 19 -0.61 -10.22 -7.10
C ALA A 19 -1.48 -9.26 -6.29
N ALA A 20 -2.38 -8.57 -6.99
CA ALA A 20 -3.35 -7.66 -6.37
C ALA A 20 -4.76 -8.02 -6.84
N PHE A 21 -5.73 -7.84 -5.96
CA PHE A 21 -7.14 -8.06 -6.22
C PHE A 21 -7.96 -6.98 -5.53
N ASP A 22 -8.80 -6.30 -6.30
CA ASP A 22 -9.66 -5.23 -5.81
C ASP A 22 -11.12 -5.52 -6.14
N GLN A 23 -12.00 -5.28 -5.18
CA GLN A 23 -13.44 -5.39 -5.33
C GLN A 23 -14.13 -4.12 -4.84
N LEU A 24 -14.87 -3.46 -5.72
CA LEU A 24 -15.81 -2.41 -5.39
C LEU A 24 -17.22 -2.99 -5.25
N PHE A 25 -17.91 -2.64 -4.17
CA PHE A 25 -19.28 -3.04 -3.90
C PHE A 25 -20.28 -1.95 -4.31
N ARG A 26 -21.56 -2.31 -4.45
CA ARG A 26 -22.64 -1.36 -4.82
C ARG A 26 -22.84 -0.22 -3.82
N THR A 27 -22.35 -0.40 -2.61
CA THR A 27 -22.40 0.60 -1.54
C THR A 27 -21.23 1.58 -1.59
N ASP A 28 -20.40 1.55 -2.64
CA ASP A 28 -19.13 2.29 -2.74
C ASP A 28 -18.09 1.92 -1.68
N THR A 29 -18.33 0.81 -0.97
CA THR A 29 -17.33 0.16 -0.15
C THR A 29 -16.35 -0.56 -1.05
N PHE A 30 -15.07 -0.55 -0.73
CA PHE A 30 -14.06 -1.31 -1.45
C PHE A 30 -13.24 -2.18 -0.51
N VAL A 31 -12.75 -3.29 -1.06
CA VAL A 31 -11.74 -4.13 -0.46
C VAL A 31 -10.62 -4.30 -1.48
N GLN A 32 -9.40 -4.08 -1.03
CA GLN A 32 -8.18 -4.26 -1.82
C GLN A 32 -7.28 -5.26 -1.11
N LEU A 33 -6.70 -6.18 -1.86
CA LEU A 33 -5.81 -7.21 -1.36
C LEU A 33 -4.55 -7.21 -2.21
N GLN A 34 -3.40 -7.30 -1.58
CA GLN A 34 -2.11 -7.45 -2.24
C GLN A 34 -1.30 -8.51 -1.50
N PHE A 35 -0.72 -9.44 -2.24
CA PHE A 35 0.18 -10.43 -1.68
C PHE A 35 1.41 -10.54 -2.57
N GLY A 36 2.59 -10.63 -1.97
CA GLY A 36 3.82 -10.70 -2.72
C GLY A 36 5.00 -11.21 -1.93
N ALA A 37 6.14 -11.24 -2.61
CA ALA A 37 7.41 -11.64 -2.04
C ALA A 37 8.52 -10.68 -2.49
N ASP A 38 9.36 -10.32 -1.52
CA ASP A 38 10.62 -9.63 -1.76
C ASP A 38 11.74 -10.65 -1.93
N LEU A 39 12.42 -10.59 -3.07
CA LEU A 39 13.50 -11.48 -3.45
C LEU A 39 14.80 -10.66 -3.64
N PRO A 40 15.56 -10.38 -2.56
CA PRO A 40 16.86 -9.73 -2.65
C PRO A 40 17.87 -10.56 -3.46
N PHE A 41 18.65 -9.90 -4.32
CA PHE A 41 19.72 -10.56 -5.07
C PHE A 41 20.83 -11.13 -4.15
N HIS A 42 21.07 -10.45 -3.01
CA HIS A 42 22.06 -10.86 -2.00
C HIS A 42 21.35 -11.16 -0.67
N THR A 43 21.01 -12.43 -0.43
CA THR A 43 20.27 -12.88 0.76
C THR A 43 21.08 -12.85 2.06
N ASN A 44 22.41 -12.81 1.94
CA ASN A 44 23.33 -12.57 3.06
C ASN A 44 23.29 -11.12 3.58
N ILE A 45 22.78 -10.17 2.79
CA ILE A 45 22.66 -8.75 3.17
C ILE A 45 21.26 -8.45 3.72
N ALA A 46 20.22 -9.00 3.06
CA ALA A 46 18.83 -8.85 3.45
C ALA A 46 18.06 -10.16 3.18
N PRO A 47 17.23 -10.63 4.12
CA PRO A 47 16.47 -11.87 3.94
C PRO A 47 15.38 -11.71 2.87
N GLN A 48 14.99 -12.83 2.27
CA GLN A 48 13.74 -12.88 1.50
C GLN A 48 12.56 -12.66 2.44
N SER A 49 11.51 -12.01 1.95
CA SER A 49 10.31 -11.74 2.75
C SER A 49 9.06 -12.06 1.94
N ILE A 50 7.97 -12.34 2.64
CA ILE A 50 6.62 -12.30 2.07
C ILE A 50 5.83 -11.18 2.75
N PHE A 51 4.94 -10.56 1.99
CA PHE A 51 4.05 -9.55 2.51
C PHE A 51 2.60 -9.78 2.08
N PHE A 52 1.70 -9.27 2.89
CA PHE A 52 0.28 -9.23 2.61
C PHE A 52 -0.26 -7.89 3.07
N ASN A 53 -0.91 -7.17 2.16
CA ASN A 53 -1.59 -5.92 2.45
C ASN A 53 -3.07 -6.11 2.16
N SER A 54 -3.92 -5.57 3.01
CA SER A 54 -5.35 -5.48 2.76
C SER A 54 -5.88 -4.14 3.17
N ALA A 55 -6.69 -3.50 2.34
CA ALA A 55 -7.37 -2.26 2.66
C ALA A 55 -8.88 -2.47 2.60
N VAL A 56 -9.60 -1.88 3.56
CA VAL A 56 -11.04 -1.74 3.50
C VAL A 56 -11.39 -0.27 3.68
N GLY A 57 -12.26 0.22 2.81
CA GLY A 57 -12.61 1.62 2.79
C GLY A 57 -13.94 1.90 2.14
N GLN A 58 -14.31 3.17 2.17
CA GLN A 58 -15.56 3.65 1.64
C GLN A 58 -15.27 4.86 0.77
N SER A 59 -15.73 4.83 -0.48
CA SER A 59 -15.71 6.00 -1.34
C SER A 59 -16.95 6.86 -1.09
N ILE A 60 -16.71 8.15 -0.93
CA ILE A 60 -17.71 9.17 -0.61
C ILE A 60 -17.51 10.32 -1.59
N ALA A 61 -18.45 10.46 -2.53
CA ALA A 61 -18.45 11.57 -3.47
C ALA A 61 -19.44 12.65 -3.04
N ALA A 62 -19.06 13.91 -3.20
CA ALA A 62 -20.05 14.98 -3.34
C ALA A 62 -20.66 14.92 -4.76
N ASP A 63 -21.85 15.51 -4.94
CA ASP A 63 -22.44 15.80 -6.26
C ASP A 63 -22.61 14.59 -7.21
N HIS A 64 -23.24 13.50 -6.74
CA HIS A 64 -23.56 12.32 -7.57
C HIS A 64 -22.35 11.69 -8.29
N GLY A 65 -21.14 11.79 -7.72
CA GLY A 65 -19.91 11.22 -8.30
C GLY A 65 -19.03 12.21 -9.07
N LEU A 66 -19.49 13.45 -9.27
CA LEU A 66 -18.73 14.48 -9.97
C LEU A 66 -17.84 15.27 -8.99
N GLY A 67 -16.54 15.36 -9.30
CA GLY A 67 -15.61 16.18 -8.53
C GLY A 67 -14.88 15.42 -7.42
N ARG A 68 -15.05 15.85 -6.16
CA ARG A 68 -14.24 15.40 -5.04
C ARG A 68 -14.72 14.05 -4.52
N LEU A 69 -13.83 13.07 -4.54
CA LEU A 69 -14.01 11.75 -3.92
C LEU A 69 -13.13 11.69 -2.69
N TRP A 70 -13.74 11.36 -1.55
CA TRP A 70 -13.08 11.11 -0.29
C TRP A 70 -13.16 9.61 -0.01
N SER A 71 -12.03 9.00 0.29
CA SER A 71 -11.94 7.58 0.56
C SER A 71 -11.24 7.36 1.90
N PRO A 72 -11.95 7.50 3.04
CA PRO A 72 -11.45 7.00 4.32
C PRO A 72 -11.30 5.48 4.24
N MET A 73 -10.16 4.98 4.71
CA MET A 73 -9.87 3.55 4.72
C MET A 73 -8.90 3.17 5.83
N CYS A 74 -8.80 1.87 6.06
CA CYS A 74 -7.87 1.27 6.99
C CYS A 74 -7.13 0.13 6.28
N GLU A 75 -5.81 0.24 6.21
CA GLU A 75 -4.96 -0.84 5.71
C GLU A 75 -4.41 -1.69 6.85
N PHE A 76 -4.24 -2.98 6.57
CA PHE A 76 -3.55 -3.95 7.40
C PHE A 76 -2.37 -4.46 6.60
N VAL A 77 -1.17 -4.23 7.11
CA VAL A 77 0.09 -4.54 6.42
C VAL A 77 0.82 -5.61 7.23
N ALA A 78 1.07 -6.74 6.59
CA ALA A 78 1.79 -7.86 7.16
C ALA A 78 3.10 -8.09 6.40
N THR A 79 4.17 -8.36 7.14
CA THR A 79 5.46 -8.75 6.55
C THR A 79 6.10 -9.83 7.39
N ARG A 80 6.71 -10.81 6.73
CA ARG A 80 7.44 -11.90 7.38
C ARG A 80 8.71 -12.22 6.60
N ASP A 81 9.84 -12.14 7.29
CA ASP A 81 11.12 -12.61 6.78
C ASP A 81 11.16 -14.14 6.76
N LEU A 82 11.65 -14.73 5.66
CA LEU A 82 11.77 -16.16 5.44
C LEU A 82 13.09 -16.72 6.02
N VAL A 83 13.35 -16.42 7.29
CA VAL A 83 14.45 -17.02 8.06
C VAL A 83 13.92 -17.68 9.34
N SER A 84 14.70 -18.57 9.93
CA SER A 84 14.28 -19.36 11.09
C SER A 84 13.87 -18.47 12.28
N ALA A 85 12.82 -18.87 12.99
CA ALA A 85 12.31 -18.24 14.21
C ALA A 85 11.85 -16.77 14.09
N THR A 86 11.57 -16.27 12.88
CA THR A 86 11.00 -14.92 12.69
C THR A 86 9.52 -14.87 13.06
N LYS A 87 9.08 -13.71 13.53
CA LYS A 87 7.67 -13.40 13.76
C LYS A 87 7.13 -12.60 12.58
N THR A 88 5.85 -12.78 12.30
CA THR A 88 5.14 -11.92 11.34
C THR A 88 4.86 -10.58 12.01
N ASN A 89 5.20 -9.50 11.34
CA ASN A 89 4.90 -8.14 11.76
C ASN A 89 3.61 -7.68 11.09
N TRP A 90 2.64 -7.31 11.91
CA TRP A 90 1.40 -6.66 11.52
C TRP A 90 1.38 -5.20 11.96
N ASP A 91 0.95 -4.35 11.04
CA ASP A 91 0.72 -2.92 11.22
C ASP A 91 -0.68 -2.55 10.72
N VAL A 92 -1.19 -1.45 11.24
CA VAL A 92 -2.47 -0.86 10.82
C VAL A 92 -2.23 0.56 10.34
N VAL A 93 -2.88 0.95 9.26
CA VAL A 93 -2.76 2.27 8.63
C VAL A 93 -4.15 2.87 8.43
N PRO A 94 -4.70 3.58 9.41
CA PRO A 94 -5.81 4.49 9.15
C PRO A 94 -5.33 5.60 8.22
N GLU A 95 -6.09 5.87 7.17
CA GLU A 95 -5.72 6.84 6.15
C GLU A 95 -6.94 7.44 5.44
N LEU A 96 -6.68 8.53 4.72
CA LEU A 96 -7.66 9.24 3.92
C LEU A 96 -7.07 9.57 2.55
N GLN A 97 -7.65 8.99 1.50
CA GLN A 97 -7.36 9.37 0.12
C GLN A 97 -8.40 10.39 -0.37
N VAL A 98 -7.95 11.38 -1.13
CA VAL A 98 -8.78 12.43 -1.69
C VAL A 98 -8.38 12.69 -3.13
N THR A 99 -9.33 12.68 -4.07
CA THR A 99 -9.04 13.13 -5.44
C THR A 99 -8.72 14.62 -5.42
N ILE A 100 -7.59 15.07 -5.97
CA ILE A 100 -7.23 16.51 -6.00
C ILE A 100 -7.86 17.20 -7.21
N SER A 101 -7.87 16.54 -8.35
CA SER A 101 -8.40 17.06 -9.62
C SER A 101 -9.91 16.86 -9.75
N LYS A 102 -10.61 17.79 -10.43
CA LYS A 102 -12.05 17.65 -10.76
C LYS A 102 -12.38 16.40 -11.58
N ARG A 103 -11.42 15.93 -12.39
CA ARG A 103 -11.51 14.72 -13.21
C ARG A 103 -11.02 13.45 -12.49
N GLN A 104 -10.68 13.53 -11.20
CA GLN A 104 -10.27 12.40 -10.34
C GLN A 104 -9.00 11.62 -10.71
N HIS A 105 -8.28 12.03 -11.76
CA HIS A 105 -6.99 11.44 -12.18
C HIS A 105 -5.82 11.72 -11.23
N ILE A 106 -5.89 12.76 -10.41
CA ILE A 106 -4.87 13.03 -9.37
C ILE A 106 -5.50 12.76 -8.02
N ARG A 107 -4.84 11.98 -7.17
CA ARG A 107 -5.26 11.68 -5.79
C ARG A 107 -4.09 11.87 -4.84
N ALA A 108 -4.36 12.44 -3.68
CA ALA A 108 -3.42 12.43 -2.57
C ALA A 108 -3.96 11.56 -1.45
N ASN A 109 -3.05 10.99 -0.68
CA ASN A 109 -3.39 10.24 0.52
C ASN A 109 -2.46 10.65 1.65
N LEU A 110 -3.02 10.65 2.86
CA LEU A 110 -2.28 10.77 4.10
C LEU A 110 -2.73 9.65 5.05
N GLY A 111 -1.76 8.92 5.60
CA GLY A 111 -1.97 7.82 6.52
C GLY A 111 -0.99 7.83 7.68
N LEU A 112 -1.36 7.14 8.77
CA LEU A 112 -0.49 6.92 9.92
C LEU A 112 -0.29 5.41 10.14
N ARG A 113 0.91 4.91 9.81
CA ARG A 113 1.26 3.51 10.05
C ARG A 113 1.60 3.29 11.52
N ILE A 114 0.90 2.35 12.15
CA ILE A 114 1.03 2.02 13.56
C ILE A 114 1.40 0.54 13.69
N PRO A 115 2.55 0.22 14.31
CA PRO A 115 2.90 -1.16 14.64
C PRO A 115 1.87 -1.80 15.57
N ALA A 116 1.20 -2.87 15.12
CA ALA A 116 0.20 -3.58 15.92
C ALA A 116 0.80 -4.78 16.67
N THR A 117 1.88 -5.36 16.15
CA THR A 117 2.61 -6.49 16.75
C THR A 117 4.12 -6.24 16.76
N ASN A 118 4.84 -6.96 17.62
CA ASN A 118 6.30 -6.86 17.78
C ASN A 118 6.80 -5.40 17.90
N THR A 119 6.10 -4.59 18.70
CA THR A 119 6.19 -3.12 18.66
C THR A 119 7.48 -2.53 19.22
N VAL A 120 8.25 -3.31 19.99
CA VAL A 120 9.53 -2.86 20.58
C VAL A 120 10.49 -2.41 19.49
N GLY A 121 10.93 -1.15 19.55
CA GLY A 121 11.85 -0.55 18.58
C GLY A 121 11.21 -0.13 17.25
N ARG A 122 9.90 -0.31 17.05
CA ARG A 122 9.17 0.08 15.83
C ARG A 122 8.43 1.38 16.07
N GLN A 123 8.72 2.40 15.26
CA GLN A 123 8.10 3.73 15.39
C GLN A 123 6.85 3.85 14.53
N LYS A 124 5.93 4.73 14.94
CA LYS A 124 4.81 5.16 14.08
C LYS A 124 5.35 5.99 12.93
N GLN A 125 4.78 5.83 11.74
CA GLN A 125 5.26 6.51 10.52
C GLN A 125 4.11 7.26 9.85
N VAL A 126 4.35 8.52 9.49
CA VAL A 126 3.43 9.26 8.61
C VAL A 126 3.73 8.85 7.18
N MET A 127 2.71 8.34 6.51
CA MET A 127 2.75 7.91 5.12
C MET A 127 1.96 8.89 4.28
N PHE A 128 2.48 9.26 3.12
CA PHE A 128 1.72 10.04 2.15
C PHE A 128 2.14 9.62 0.75
N TYR A 129 1.19 9.74 -0.18
CA TYR A 129 1.48 9.58 -1.59
C TYR A 129 0.65 10.54 -2.43
N LEU A 130 1.14 10.77 -3.64
CA LEU A 130 0.39 11.37 -4.73
C LEU A 130 0.31 10.34 -5.85
N LEU A 131 -0.90 9.97 -6.24
CA LEU A 131 -1.16 9.14 -7.40
C LEU A 131 -1.62 10.04 -8.53
N TRP A 132 -1.00 9.84 -9.69
CA TRP A 132 -1.50 10.36 -10.95
C TRP A 132 -1.80 9.17 -11.86
N ASP A 133 -3.09 9.01 -12.13
CA ASP A 133 -3.61 8.02 -13.05
C ASP A 133 -3.78 8.66 -14.43
N TRP A 134 -3.17 8.06 -15.44
CA TRP A 134 -3.26 8.49 -16.84
C TRP A 134 -4.03 7.48 -17.71
N GLN A 135 -4.84 6.60 -17.11
CA GLN A 135 -5.47 5.52 -17.83
C GLN A 135 -6.85 5.91 -18.38
N ASP A 136 -6.91 6.02 -19.71
CA ASP A 136 -8.14 5.87 -20.51
C ASP A 136 -8.18 4.42 -21.06
N GLY A 137 -9.31 3.74 -20.83
CA GLY A 137 -9.68 2.49 -21.53
C GLY A 137 -9.10 1.17 -21.01
N LYS A 138 -9.82 0.08 -21.29
CA LYS A 138 -9.35 -1.30 -21.10
C LYS A 138 -8.27 -1.64 -22.12
N LEU A 139 -7.48 -2.71 -21.89
CA LEU A 139 -6.59 -3.30 -22.90
C LEU A 139 -7.29 -3.69 -24.23
N THR A 140 -8.62 -3.68 -24.27
CA THR A 140 -9.47 -3.98 -25.42
C THR A 140 -10.03 -2.75 -26.14
N GLU A 141 -9.77 -1.54 -25.64
CA GLU A 141 -10.27 -0.31 -26.23
C GLU A 141 -9.06 0.54 -26.66
N GLY A 142 -8.97 0.81 -27.97
CA GLY A 142 -7.93 1.68 -28.55
C GLY A 142 -8.16 3.14 -28.15
N TRP A 143 -7.06 3.90 -28.13
CA TRP A 143 -7.02 5.32 -27.75
C TRP A 143 -8.07 6.19 -28.45
#